data_AF-A0A7G2DYI9-F1
#
_entry.id   AF-A0A7G2DYI9-F1
#
_cell.length_a   1.000
_cell.length_b   1.000
_cell.length_c   1.000
_cell.angle_alpha   90.00
_cell.angle_beta   90.00
_cell.angle_gamma   90.00
#
_symmetry.space_group_name_H-M   'P 1'
#
loop_
_entity.id
_entity.type
_entity.pdbx_description
1 polymer ?
#
loop_
_entity_poly.entity_id
_entity_poly.type
_entity_poly.pdbx_seq_one_letter_code
_entity_poly.pdbx_strand_id
1 'polypeptide(L)'
;MEEQYEKKITWTIKNFSSLPSDKIYSDYFVVGDSKWRLLAYPKGNGYGINKSLSLFLDVADSESLPDGWKRHIKYRLTVVNQKSEKLSKKIVETPLVNESIDINGFQVLPSQVESVNSLFEDHPDIASNFRLENPLLRTQYMNSLLHLTEILCQSPQELSNVDLANAYSTLSYVTKAGFKLDWLEKKLKEIGETRVQEIREELKDMKQKCADMEALLEFLR
;
A
#
# COMPACT_ATOMS: atom_id res chain seq x y z
N MET A 1 -27.02 -21.86 14.78
CA MET A 1 -27.28 -20.77 13.83
C MET A 1 -26.54 -19.59 14.39
N GLU A 2 -25.42 -19.18 13.78
CA GLU A 2 -24.70 -17.99 14.26
C GLU A 2 -25.57 -16.76 13.95
N GLU A 3 -25.79 -15.90 14.95
CA GLU A 3 -26.56 -14.67 14.77
C GLU A 3 -25.77 -13.71 13.86
N GLN A 4 -26.34 -13.39 12.71
CA GLN A 4 -25.74 -12.46 11.77
C GLN A 4 -26.22 -11.04 12.07
N TYR A 5 -25.30 -10.17 12.46
CA TYR A 5 -25.59 -8.75 12.70
C TYR A 5 -25.11 -7.91 11.52
N GLU A 6 -25.98 -7.08 10.96
CA GLU A 6 -25.63 -6.07 9.96
C GLU A 6 -26.01 -4.68 10.47
N LYS A 7 -25.09 -3.72 10.34
CA LYS A 7 -25.34 -2.33 10.72
C LYS A 7 -24.62 -1.37 9.78
N LYS A 8 -25.35 -0.38 9.28
CA LYS A 8 -24.79 0.75 8.51
C LYS A 8 -24.56 1.93 9.44
N ILE A 9 -23.33 2.41 9.51
CA ILE A 9 -22.93 3.57 10.32
C ILE A 9 -22.44 4.67 9.38
N THR A 10 -22.68 5.93 9.75
CA THR A 10 -22.17 7.11 9.04
C THR A 10 -21.52 8.05 10.02
N TRP A 11 -20.27 8.42 9.73
CA TRP A 11 -19.49 9.38 10.51
C TRP A 11 -19.21 10.61 9.66
N THR A 12 -19.64 11.77 10.15
CA THR A 12 -19.40 13.06 9.51
C THR A 12 -18.23 13.75 10.18
N ILE A 13 -17.14 13.95 9.43
CA ILE A 13 -15.97 14.67 9.89
C ILE A 13 -16.13 16.14 9.49
N LYS A 14 -16.23 17.03 10.48
CA LYS A 14 -16.32 18.49 10.27
C LYS A 14 -14.92 19.10 10.18
N ASN A 15 -14.81 20.22 9.46
CA ASN A 15 -13.57 21.00 9.33
C ASN A 15 -12.36 20.16 8.92
N PHE A 16 -12.55 19.21 7.98
CA PHE A 16 -11.55 18.20 7.61
C PHE A 16 -10.17 18.80 7.28
N SER A 17 -10.13 19.89 6.52
CA SER A 17 -8.90 20.57 6.11
C SER A 17 -8.09 21.17 7.26
N SER A 18 -8.70 21.37 8.42
CA SER A 18 -8.07 21.97 9.60
C SER A 18 -7.68 20.93 10.66
N LEU A 19 -7.89 19.64 10.39
CA LEU A 19 -7.60 18.58 11.33
C LEU A 19 -6.08 18.38 11.54
N PRO A 20 -5.69 17.90 12.74
CA PRO A 20 -4.30 17.57 13.02
C PRO A 20 -3.81 16.42 12.12
N SER A 21 -2.49 16.25 12.07
CA SER A 21 -1.88 15.09 11.40
C SER A 21 -2.15 13.78 12.15
N ASP A 22 -2.51 13.87 13.43
CA ASP A 22 -2.83 12.73 14.29
C ASP A 22 -4.17 12.07 13.94
N LYS A 23 -4.33 10.86 14.49
CA LYS A 23 -5.53 10.04 14.35
C LYS A 23 -6.74 10.64 15.08
N ILE A 24 -7.91 10.48 14.48
CA ILE A 24 -9.21 10.87 15.06
C ILE A 24 -10.15 9.67 15.10
N TYR A 25 -11.07 9.69 16.05
CA TYR A 25 -12.03 8.61 16.29
C TYR A 25 -13.47 9.11 16.11
N SER A 26 -14.34 8.22 15.62
CA SER A 26 -15.79 8.40 15.78
C SER A 26 -16.22 8.06 17.20
N ASP A 27 -17.47 8.37 17.52
CA ASP A 27 -18.16 7.72 18.63
C ASP A 27 -18.18 6.20 18.41
N TYR A 28 -18.18 5.43 19.50
CA TYR A 28 -18.31 3.98 19.41
C TYR A 28 -19.76 3.58 19.12
N PHE A 29 -19.92 2.42 18.50
CA PHE A 29 -21.21 1.81 18.24
C PHE A 29 -21.14 0.29 18.50
N VAL A 30 -22.25 -0.26 18.95
CA VAL A 30 -22.35 -1.70 19.27
C VAL A 30 -22.93 -2.45 18.07
N VAL A 31 -22.27 -3.57 17.71
CA VAL A 31 -22.74 -4.59 16.76
C VAL A 31 -22.38 -5.95 17.34
N GLY A 32 -23.37 -6.82 17.50
CA GLY A 32 -23.25 -8.02 18.34
C GLY A 32 -22.94 -7.61 19.78
N ASP A 33 -21.93 -8.23 20.37
CA ASP A 33 -21.46 -7.98 21.73
C ASP A 33 -20.21 -7.09 21.79
N SER A 34 -19.80 -6.52 20.66
CA SER A 34 -18.53 -5.83 20.52
C SER A 34 -18.73 -4.33 20.28
N LYS A 35 -17.90 -3.48 20.89
CA LYS A 35 -17.88 -2.03 20.68
C LYS A 35 -16.89 -1.68 19.58
N TRP A 36 -17.40 -1.16 18.49
CA TRP A 36 -16.62 -0.76 17.32
C TRP A 36 -16.54 0.75 17.23
N ARG A 37 -15.51 1.28 16.58
CA ARG A 37 -15.39 2.70 16.22
C ARG A 37 -14.65 2.85 14.90
N LEU A 38 -14.90 3.95 14.20
CA LEU A 38 -14.09 4.33 13.05
C LEU A 38 -12.86 5.11 13.51
N LEU A 39 -11.75 4.85 12.84
CA LEU A 39 -10.47 5.52 13.05
C LEU A 39 -10.02 6.14 11.72
N ALA A 40 -9.71 7.44 11.71
CA ALA A 40 -9.17 8.11 10.53
C ALA A 40 -7.82 8.76 10.83
N TYR A 41 -6.93 8.73 9.86
CA TYR A 41 -5.76 9.61 9.77
C TYR A 41 -6.04 10.61 8.64
N PRO A 42 -6.44 11.85 8.95
CA PRO A 42 -6.85 12.82 7.93
C PRO A 42 -5.75 13.11 6.90
N LYS A 43 -4.50 13.05 7.34
CA LYS A 43 -3.31 13.20 6.49
C LYS A 43 -2.64 11.87 6.18
N GLY A 44 -3.31 10.75 6.36
CA GLY A 44 -2.79 9.42 6.01
C GLY A 44 -1.90 8.79 7.08
N ASN A 45 -1.67 7.49 6.94
CA ASN A 45 -0.86 6.66 7.82
C ASN A 45 0.19 5.88 7.01
N GLY A 46 1.37 5.63 7.58
CA GLY A 46 2.48 4.94 6.90
C GLY A 46 2.86 5.60 5.56
N TYR A 47 2.88 4.81 4.47
CA TYR A 47 3.18 5.30 3.12
C TYR A 47 2.17 6.34 2.58
N GLY A 48 0.99 6.45 3.18
CA GLY A 48 -0.05 7.40 2.81
C GLY A 48 0.10 8.79 3.44
N ILE A 49 1.09 9.00 4.33
CA ILE A 49 1.27 10.29 5.01
C ILE A 49 1.41 11.44 3.98
N ASN A 50 0.60 12.47 4.18
CA ASN A 50 0.40 13.66 3.34
C ASN A 50 -0.03 13.40 1.88
N LYS A 51 -0.40 12.15 1.54
CA LYS A 51 -0.79 11.76 0.17
C LYS A 51 -2.22 11.24 0.09
N SER A 52 -2.75 10.66 1.16
CA SER A 52 -4.07 10.06 1.18
C SER A 52 -4.76 10.22 2.53
N LEU A 53 -6.07 9.93 2.56
CA LEU A 53 -6.83 9.69 3.78
C LEU A 53 -6.75 8.20 4.10
N SER A 54 -6.39 7.85 5.33
CA SER A 54 -6.45 6.45 5.81
C SER A 54 -7.62 6.28 6.77
N LEU A 55 -8.42 5.22 6.57
CA LEU A 55 -9.62 4.90 7.34
C LEU A 55 -9.58 3.44 7.77
N PHE A 56 -9.94 3.17 9.02
CA PHE A 56 -9.93 1.85 9.63
C PHE A 56 -11.17 1.63 10.49
N LEU A 57 -11.52 0.36 10.72
CA LEU A 57 -12.43 -0.06 11.77
C LEU A 57 -11.61 -0.57 12.96
N ASP A 58 -11.93 -0.10 14.17
CA ASP A 58 -11.22 -0.41 15.40
C ASP A 58 -12.18 -0.92 16.48
N VAL A 59 -11.67 -1.71 17.41
CA VAL A 59 -12.43 -2.17 18.59
C VAL A 59 -12.18 -1.16 19.71
N ALA A 60 -13.24 -0.49 20.14
CA ALA A 60 -13.14 0.71 20.98
C ALA A 60 -12.54 0.43 22.36
N ASP A 61 -12.79 -0.75 22.91
CA ASP A 61 -12.33 -1.21 24.22
C ASP A 61 -11.31 -2.37 24.11
N SER A 62 -10.53 -2.39 23.02
CA SER A 62 -9.50 -3.41 22.75
C SER A 62 -8.53 -3.64 23.91
N GLU A 63 -8.15 -2.58 24.64
CA GLU A 63 -7.27 -2.65 25.81
C GLU A 63 -7.84 -3.46 26.99
N SER A 64 -9.16 -3.67 27.03
CA SER A 64 -9.84 -4.43 28.08
C SER A 64 -10.16 -5.87 27.69
N LEU A 65 -9.83 -6.27 26.46
CA LEU A 65 -10.11 -7.61 25.95
C LEU A 65 -9.02 -8.60 26.35
N PRO A 66 -9.37 -9.88 26.58
CA PRO A 66 -8.39 -10.90 26.89
C PRO A 66 -7.47 -11.18 25.70
N ASP A 67 -6.26 -11.63 26.00
CA ASP A 67 -5.31 -12.08 24.98
C ASP A 67 -5.93 -13.17 24.09
N GLY A 68 -5.74 -13.02 22.78
CA GLY A 68 -6.28 -13.96 21.78
C GLY A 68 -7.73 -13.72 21.36
N TRP A 69 -8.38 -12.66 21.84
CA TRP A 69 -9.73 -12.28 21.38
C TRP A 69 -9.78 -12.03 19.87
N LYS A 70 -10.78 -12.60 19.20
CA LYS A 70 -10.99 -12.48 17.75
C LYS A 70 -12.49 -12.46 17.42
N ARG A 71 -12.85 -11.77 16.33
CA ARG A 71 -14.20 -11.72 15.76
C ARG A 71 -14.15 -11.86 14.24
N HIS A 72 -15.10 -12.60 13.70
CA HIS A 72 -15.33 -12.69 12.25
C HIS A 72 -16.29 -11.58 11.84
N ILE A 73 -15.83 -10.66 11.00
CA ILE A 73 -16.67 -9.57 10.50
C ILE A 73 -16.45 -9.38 9.00
N LYS A 74 -17.47 -8.86 8.33
CA LYS A 74 -17.37 -8.39 6.95
C LYS A 74 -17.83 -6.96 6.92
N TYR A 75 -16.99 -6.03 6.47
CA TYR A 75 -17.39 -4.64 6.39
C TYR A 75 -17.02 -3.98 5.06
N ARG A 76 -17.56 -2.78 4.87
CA ARG A 76 -17.26 -1.94 3.73
C ARG A 76 -17.20 -0.50 4.21
N LEU A 77 -16.04 0.11 4.06
CA LEU A 77 -15.86 1.54 4.27
C LEU A 77 -16.21 2.28 2.98
N THR A 78 -16.83 3.45 3.11
CA THR A 78 -17.21 4.27 1.96
C THR A 78 -16.99 5.73 2.28
N VAL A 79 -16.16 6.38 1.47
CA VAL A 79 -16.04 7.84 1.45
C VAL A 79 -17.15 8.36 0.55
N VAL A 80 -18.18 8.93 1.16
CA VAL A 80 -19.37 9.41 0.46
C VAL A 80 -19.06 10.70 -0.28
N ASN A 81 -19.32 10.71 -1.59
CA ASN A 81 -19.31 11.95 -2.35
C ASN A 81 -20.66 12.65 -2.17
N GLN A 82 -20.64 13.84 -1.58
CA GLN A 82 -21.84 14.60 -1.20
C GLN A 82 -22.67 15.10 -2.40
N LYS A 83 -22.07 15.20 -3.59
CA LYS A 83 -22.75 15.68 -4.80
C LYS A 83 -23.36 14.54 -5.62
N SER A 84 -22.73 13.36 -5.60
CA SER A 84 -23.17 12.21 -6.38
C SER A 84 -22.76 10.92 -5.71
N GLU A 85 -23.74 10.11 -5.29
CA GLU A 85 -23.49 8.81 -4.68
C GLU A 85 -22.63 7.90 -5.57
N LYS A 86 -22.81 7.98 -6.90
CA LYS A 86 -22.07 7.19 -7.89
C LYS A 86 -20.56 7.45 -7.87
N LEU A 87 -20.14 8.63 -7.40
CA LEU A 87 -18.73 9.03 -7.29
C LEU A 87 -18.13 8.72 -5.91
N SER A 88 -18.88 8.06 -5.02
CA SER A 88 -18.38 7.65 -3.71
C SER A 88 -17.33 6.57 -3.86
N LYS A 89 -16.21 6.70 -3.15
CA LYS A 89 -15.15 5.69 -3.15
C LYS A 89 -15.44 4.64 -2.10
N LYS A 90 -15.48 3.37 -2.50
CA LYS A 90 -15.78 2.23 -1.63
C LYS A 90 -14.51 1.42 -1.45
N ILE A 91 -14.20 1.07 -0.21
CA ILE A 91 -13.17 0.10 0.13
C ILE A 91 -13.91 -1.03 0.84
N VAL A 92 -13.97 -2.19 0.19
CA VAL A 92 -14.51 -3.40 0.81
C VAL A 92 -13.36 -4.06 1.55
N GLU A 93 -13.43 -4.06 2.87
CA GLU A 93 -12.50 -4.80 3.71
C GLU A 93 -13.30 -5.94 4.34
N THR A 94 -13.07 -7.14 3.84
CA THR A 94 -13.33 -8.37 4.57
C THR A 94 -12.11 -8.60 5.46
N PRO A 95 -12.07 -8.19 6.74
CA PRO A 95 -11.05 -8.71 7.62
C PRO A 95 -11.35 -10.21 7.75
N LEU A 96 -10.52 -11.01 7.09
CA LEU A 96 -10.75 -12.39 6.64
C LEU A 96 -11.36 -12.45 5.23
N VAL A 97 -10.52 -12.28 4.22
CA VAL A 97 -10.51 -13.31 3.18
C VAL A 97 -9.94 -14.55 3.87
N ASN A 98 -10.74 -15.61 3.92
CA ASN A 98 -10.38 -17.02 4.17
C ASN A 98 -8.93 -17.28 4.59
N GLU A 99 -8.73 -17.92 5.75
CA GLU A 99 -7.48 -18.61 6.13
C GLU A 99 -6.21 -17.91 5.63
N SER A 100 -5.66 -16.97 6.41
CA SER A 100 -4.28 -16.57 6.15
C SER A 100 -3.41 -17.81 6.30
N ILE A 101 -2.66 -18.13 5.25
CA ILE A 101 -1.77 -19.27 5.24
C ILE A 101 -0.44 -18.78 5.82
N ASP A 102 0.07 -19.50 6.82
CA ASP A 102 1.42 -19.24 7.32
C ASP A 102 2.43 -19.88 6.35
N ILE A 103 3.30 -19.04 5.80
CA ILE A 103 4.45 -19.49 5.00
C ILE A 103 5.70 -18.94 5.67
N ASN A 104 6.52 -19.82 6.26
CA ASN A 104 7.77 -19.45 6.93
C ASN A 104 7.57 -18.36 8.01
N GLY A 105 6.46 -18.41 8.75
CA GLY A 105 6.09 -17.42 9.77
C GLY A 105 5.51 -16.12 9.23
N PHE A 106 5.14 -16.04 7.95
CA PHE A 106 4.46 -14.90 7.35
C PHE A 106 3.01 -15.26 7.05
N GLN A 107 2.07 -14.45 7.57
CA GLN A 107 0.66 -14.62 7.29
C GLN A 107 0.33 -13.96 5.95
N VAL A 108 -0.08 -14.76 4.96
CA VAL A 108 -0.34 -14.30 3.59
C VAL A 108 -1.74 -14.74 3.11
N LEU A 109 -2.31 -14.00 2.16
CA LEU A 109 -3.61 -14.37 1.58
C LEU A 109 -3.47 -15.62 0.69
N PRO A 110 -4.50 -16.48 0.55
CA PRO A 110 -4.46 -17.63 -0.35
C PRO A 110 -4.05 -17.29 -1.79
N SER A 111 -4.46 -16.11 -2.28
CA SER A 111 -4.08 -15.61 -3.62
C SER A 111 -2.61 -15.22 -3.76
N GLN A 112 -1.87 -15.09 -2.66
CA GLN A 112 -0.45 -14.71 -2.64
C GLN A 112 0.48 -15.91 -2.41
N VAL A 113 -0.07 -17.08 -2.07
CA VAL A 113 0.71 -18.26 -1.65
C VAL A 113 1.73 -18.68 -2.71
N GLU A 114 1.31 -18.76 -3.97
CA GLU A 114 2.19 -19.17 -5.08
C GLU A 114 3.36 -18.19 -5.25
N SER A 115 3.09 -16.88 -5.24
CA SER A 115 4.13 -15.86 -5.35
C SER A 115 5.12 -15.91 -4.18
N VAL A 116 4.64 -16.14 -2.96
CA VAL A 116 5.48 -16.24 -1.77
C VAL A 116 6.31 -17.51 -1.79
N ASN A 117 5.73 -18.65 -2.19
CA ASN A 117 6.46 -19.91 -2.33
C ASN A 117 7.57 -19.80 -3.39
N SER A 118 7.23 -19.31 -4.59
CA SER A 118 8.22 -19.07 -5.66
C SER A 118 9.34 -18.16 -5.17
N LEU A 119 9.02 -17.10 -4.42
CA LEU A 119 10.03 -16.19 -3.86
C LEU A 119 11.02 -16.92 -2.92
N PHE A 120 10.53 -17.81 -2.06
CA PHE A 120 11.40 -18.60 -1.17
C PHE A 120 12.10 -19.76 -1.89
N GLU A 121 11.54 -20.31 -2.96
CA GLU A 121 12.20 -21.31 -3.80
C GLU A 121 13.38 -20.69 -4.57
N ASP A 122 13.16 -19.53 -5.18
CA ASP A 122 14.19 -18.80 -5.93
C ASP A 122 15.25 -18.20 -5.00
N HIS A 123 14.86 -17.81 -3.79
CA HIS A 123 15.73 -17.17 -2.80
C HIS A 123 15.53 -17.72 -1.38
N PRO A 124 16.06 -18.93 -1.07
CA PRO A 124 15.80 -19.60 0.21
C PRO A 124 16.27 -18.83 1.45
N ASP A 125 17.30 -18.00 1.34
CA ASP A 125 17.86 -17.25 2.45
C ASP A 125 17.36 -15.80 2.52
N ILE A 126 16.35 -15.42 1.72
CA ILE A 126 15.83 -14.06 1.59
C ILE A 126 15.42 -13.42 2.92
N ALA A 127 14.89 -14.20 3.86
CA ALA A 127 14.45 -13.73 5.18
C ALA A 127 15.35 -14.21 6.33
N SER A 128 16.55 -14.73 6.04
CA SER A 128 17.42 -15.36 7.05
C SER A 128 17.90 -14.42 8.17
N ASN A 129 18.00 -13.11 7.88
CA ASN A 129 18.35 -12.09 8.88
C ASN A 129 17.14 -11.33 9.43
N PHE A 130 15.92 -11.70 9.03
CA PHE A 130 14.69 -11.03 9.43
C PHE A 130 14.23 -11.50 10.82
N ARG A 131 14.20 -10.60 11.81
CA ARG A 131 14.00 -10.94 13.24
C ARG A 131 12.72 -10.40 13.86
N LEU A 132 11.83 -9.81 13.07
CA LEU A 132 10.65 -9.16 13.61
C LEU A 132 9.61 -10.18 14.11
N GLU A 133 9.14 -10.04 15.34
CA GLU A 133 8.19 -10.99 15.95
C GLU A 133 6.72 -10.60 15.74
N ASN A 134 6.42 -9.31 15.55
CA ASN A 134 5.05 -8.83 15.42
C ASN A 134 4.41 -9.33 14.11
N PRO A 135 3.37 -10.20 14.15
CA PRO A 135 2.82 -10.84 12.95
C PRO A 135 2.25 -9.86 11.93
N LEU A 136 1.61 -8.78 12.39
CA LEU A 136 1.05 -7.74 11.51
C LEU A 136 2.16 -7.08 10.69
N LEU A 137 3.25 -6.71 11.36
CA LEU A 137 4.38 -6.07 10.69
C LEU A 137 5.09 -7.05 9.75
N ARG A 138 5.21 -8.34 10.12
CA ARG A 138 5.76 -9.39 9.22
C ARG A 138 4.97 -9.46 7.91
N THR A 139 3.64 -9.46 7.99
CA THR A 139 2.76 -9.42 6.80
C THR A 139 2.94 -8.16 5.98
N GLN A 140 3.09 -6.99 6.62
CA GLN A 140 3.36 -5.74 5.90
C GLN A 140 4.68 -5.75 5.13
N TYR A 141 5.75 -6.31 5.72
CA TYR A 141 7.02 -6.48 5.03
C TYR A 141 6.91 -7.44 3.85
N MET A 142 6.22 -8.57 4.01
CA MET A 142 6.00 -9.52 2.91
C MET A 142 5.20 -8.88 1.77
N ASN A 143 4.11 -8.16 2.07
CA ASN A 143 3.33 -7.44 1.06
C ASN A 143 4.17 -6.37 0.34
N SER A 144 5.05 -5.68 1.06
CA SER A 144 5.96 -4.70 0.47
C SER A 144 6.96 -5.36 -0.49
N LEU A 145 7.47 -6.54 -0.12
CA LEU A 145 8.39 -7.32 -0.93
C LEU A 145 7.71 -7.87 -2.19
N LEU A 146 6.49 -8.43 -2.05
CA LEU A 146 5.70 -8.91 -3.19
C LEU A 146 5.39 -7.79 -4.19
N HIS A 147 4.98 -6.62 -3.68
CA HIS A 147 4.72 -5.46 -4.52
C HIS A 147 5.99 -5.01 -5.27
N LEU A 148 7.14 -5.03 -4.59
CA LEU A 148 8.41 -4.69 -5.21
C LEU A 148 8.82 -5.70 -6.30
N THR A 149 8.60 -6.99 -6.08
CA THR A 149 8.82 -8.02 -7.13
C THR A 149 7.89 -7.84 -8.32
N GLU A 150 6.64 -7.45 -8.08
CA GLU A 150 5.65 -7.19 -9.13
C GLU A 150 6.03 -5.98 -9.99
N ILE A 151 6.47 -4.88 -9.36
CA ILE A 151 7.01 -3.69 -10.08
C ILE A 151 8.15 -4.10 -11.00
N LEU A 152 9.05 -4.98 -10.53
CA LEU A 152 10.21 -5.43 -11.29
C LEU A 152 9.90 -6.47 -12.38
N CYS A 153 8.67 -6.96 -12.43
CA CYS A 153 8.16 -7.79 -13.52
C CYS A 153 7.50 -6.94 -14.62
N GLN A 154 7.20 -5.66 -14.35
CA GLN A 154 6.67 -4.75 -15.37
C GLN A 154 7.76 -4.36 -16.37
N SER A 155 7.34 -3.98 -17.58
CA SER A 155 8.25 -3.47 -18.61
C SER A 155 8.89 -2.16 -18.14
N PRO A 156 10.21 -1.94 -18.35
CA PRO A 156 10.87 -0.68 -18.01
C PRO A 156 10.20 0.56 -18.59
N GLN A 157 9.56 0.42 -19.76
CA GLN A 157 8.85 1.50 -20.46
C GLN A 157 7.53 1.88 -19.80
N GLU A 158 6.92 0.97 -19.02
CA GLU A 158 5.67 1.22 -18.30
C GLU A 158 5.90 1.87 -16.92
N LEU A 159 7.14 1.83 -16.43
CA LEU A 159 7.49 2.35 -15.10
C LEU A 159 7.69 3.87 -15.13
N SER A 160 6.92 4.58 -14.29
CA SER A 160 7.13 6.00 -14.09
C SER A 160 8.33 6.27 -13.19
N ASN A 161 8.87 7.49 -13.25
CA ASN A 161 9.93 7.94 -12.34
C ASN A 161 9.49 7.87 -10.86
N VAL A 162 8.18 8.03 -10.61
CA VAL A 162 7.59 7.93 -9.27
C VAL A 162 7.60 6.48 -8.79
N ASP A 163 7.27 5.54 -9.67
CA ASP A 163 7.28 4.10 -9.36
C ASP A 163 8.69 3.62 -9.04
N LEU A 164 9.68 4.04 -9.82
CA LEU A 164 11.09 3.74 -9.54
C LEU A 164 11.55 4.32 -8.19
N ALA A 165 11.22 5.57 -7.88
CA ALA A 165 11.56 6.19 -6.60
C ALA A 165 10.90 5.48 -5.41
N ASN A 166 9.63 5.06 -5.58
CA ASN A 166 8.93 4.27 -4.58
C ASN A 166 9.58 2.89 -4.42
N ALA A 167 9.96 2.23 -5.52
CA ALA A 167 10.63 0.94 -5.49
C ALA A 167 11.97 1.00 -4.73
N TYR A 168 12.80 2.02 -4.98
CA TYR A 168 14.04 2.22 -4.22
C TYR A 168 13.79 2.47 -2.73
N SER A 169 12.74 3.24 -2.41
CA SER A 169 12.35 3.51 -1.02
C SER A 169 11.89 2.24 -0.30
N THR A 170 11.06 1.43 -0.96
CA THR A 170 10.60 0.13 -0.45
C THR A 170 11.75 -0.85 -0.28
N LEU A 171 12.64 -0.97 -1.27
CA LEU A 171 13.85 -1.78 -1.17
C LEU A 171 14.67 -1.40 0.07
N SER A 172 14.96 -0.11 0.27
CA SER A 172 15.70 0.36 1.44
C SER A 172 14.99 0.01 2.75
N TYR A 173 13.67 0.16 2.80
CA TYR A 173 12.86 -0.17 3.97
C TYR A 173 12.89 -1.67 4.30
N VAL A 174 12.70 -2.53 3.30
CA VAL A 174 12.66 -3.99 3.50
C VAL A 174 14.05 -4.56 3.81
N THR A 175 15.11 -4.07 3.16
CA THR A 175 16.50 -4.47 3.47
C THR A 175 16.89 -4.13 4.91
N LYS A 176 16.48 -2.95 5.43
CA LYS A 176 16.72 -2.57 6.84
C LYS A 176 16.07 -3.50 7.85
N ALA A 177 14.99 -4.19 7.46
CA ALA A 177 14.33 -5.17 8.31
C ALA A 177 15.06 -6.52 8.36
N GLY A 178 16.09 -6.71 7.53
CA GLY A 178 16.93 -7.91 7.50
C GLY A 178 16.62 -8.85 6.34
N PHE A 179 15.90 -8.42 5.31
CA PHE A 179 15.79 -9.20 4.08
C PHE A 179 17.07 -9.07 3.24
N LYS A 180 17.52 -10.18 2.65
CA LYS A 180 18.65 -10.22 1.71
C LYS A 180 18.15 -10.01 0.29
N LEU A 181 18.33 -8.80 -0.24
CA LEU A 181 17.73 -8.35 -1.48
C LEU A 181 18.76 -7.90 -2.53
N ASP A 182 20.00 -8.41 -2.48
CA ASP A 182 21.10 -7.99 -3.37
C ASP A 182 20.75 -8.17 -4.86
N TRP A 183 20.09 -9.28 -5.18
CA TRP A 183 19.63 -9.58 -6.54
C TRP A 183 18.61 -8.55 -7.02
N LEU A 184 17.75 -8.09 -6.11
CA LEU A 184 16.65 -7.18 -6.39
C LEU A 184 17.17 -5.75 -6.51
N GLU A 185 18.13 -5.37 -5.67
CA GLU A 185 18.88 -4.11 -5.78
C GLU A 185 19.59 -4.00 -7.12
N LYS A 186 20.29 -5.05 -7.53
CA LYS A 186 20.96 -5.10 -8.84
C LYS A 186 19.96 -4.93 -9.99
N LYS A 187 18.86 -5.69 -9.97
CA LYS A 187 17.84 -5.61 -11.03
C LYS A 187 17.19 -4.23 -11.11
N LEU A 188 16.84 -3.64 -9.96
CA LEU A 188 16.26 -2.30 -9.92
C LEU A 188 17.23 -1.23 -10.45
N LYS A 189 18.54 -1.38 -10.18
CA LYS A 189 19.58 -0.52 -10.73
C LYS A 189 19.67 -0.60 -12.26
N GLU A 190 19.65 -1.80 -12.83
CA GLU A 190 19.68 -2.00 -14.29
C GLU A 190 18.47 -1.35 -14.99
N ILE A 191 17.28 -1.48 -14.39
CA ILE A 191 16.05 -0.81 -14.88
C ILE A 191 16.18 0.71 -14.79
N GLY A 192 16.67 1.22 -13.65
CA GLY A 192 16.89 2.66 -13.46
C GLY A 192 17.87 3.24 -14.48
N GLU A 193 18.97 2.54 -14.76
CA GLU A 193 19.96 2.94 -15.77
C GLU A 193 19.34 2.97 -17.18
N THR A 194 18.53 1.97 -17.51
CA THR A 194 17.80 1.90 -18.79
C THR A 194 16.87 3.10 -18.95
N ARG A 195 16.09 3.43 -17.91
CA ARG A 195 15.15 4.56 -17.94
C ARG A 195 15.88 5.90 -18.09
N VAL A 196 17.03 6.06 -17.43
CA VAL A 196 17.86 7.26 -17.59
C VAL A 196 18.35 7.41 -19.03
N GLN A 197 18.72 6.32 -19.69
CA GLN A 197 19.16 6.37 -21.08
C GLN A 197 18.02 6.72 -22.03
N GLU A 198 16.80 6.19 -21.82
CA GLU A 198 15.61 6.57 -22.58
C GLU A 198 15.32 8.07 -22.46
N ILE A 199 15.32 8.60 -21.24
CA ILE A 199 15.11 10.04 -20.98
C ILE A 199 16.18 10.90 -21.68
N ARG A 200 17.43 10.43 -21.75
CA ARG A 200 18.51 11.14 -22.47
C ARG A 200 18.25 11.20 -23.97
N GLU A 201 17.78 10.12 -24.58
CA GLU A 201 17.45 10.11 -26.00
C GLU A 201 16.20 10.97 -26.29
N GLU A 202 15.16 10.89 -25.45
CA GLU A 202 13.97 11.77 -25.54
C GLU A 202 14.37 13.26 -25.46
N LEU A 203 15.27 13.60 -24.53
CA LEU A 203 15.79 14.95 -24.37
C LEU A 203 16.57 15.42 -25.60
N LYS A 204 17.34 14.52 -26.23
CA LYS A 204 18.11 14.82 -27.44
C LYS A 204 17.18 15.11 -28.62
N ASP A 205 16.15 14.29 -28.81
CA ASP A 205 15.12 14.49 -29.83
C ASP A 205 14.38 15.82 -29.63
N MET A 206 13.98 16.14 -28.40
CA MET A 206 13.36 17.41 -28.06
C MET A 206 14.26 18.61 -28.37
N LYS A 207 15.56 18.55 -28.04
CA LYS A 207 16.51 19.63 -28.34
C LYS A 207 16.64 19.86 -29.84
N GLN A 208 16.66 18.79 -30.64
CA GLN A 208 16.68 18.93 -32.10
C GLN A 208 15.43 19.62 -32.62
N LYS A 209 14.24 19.22 -32.14
CA LYS A 209 12.96 19.86 -32.50
C LYS A 209 12.92 21.34 -32.13
N CYS A 210 13.50 21.73 -30.99
CA CYS A 210 13.64 23.14 -30.62
C CYS A 210 14.53 23.91 -31.61
N ALA A 211 15.70 23.34 -31.97
CA ALA A 211 16.61 23.96 -32.93
C ALA A 211 15.97 24.14 -34.31
N ASP A 212 15.23 23.13 -34.79
CA ASP A 212 14.51 23.21 -36.06
C ASP A 212 13.43 24.31 -36.04
N MET A 213 12.73 24.46 -34.91
CA MET A 213 11.72 25.51 -34.73
C MET A 213 12.35 26.90 -34.65
N GLU A 214 13.49 27.05 -33.97
CA GLU A 214 14.24 28.31 -33.92
C GLU A 214 14.73 28.73 -35.31
N ALA A 215 15.26 27.80 -36.11
CA ALA A 215 15.70 28.06 -37.48
C ALA A 215 14.53 28.50 -38.39
N LEU A 216 13.34 27.91 -38.22
CA LEU A 216 12.14 28.33 -38.93
C LEU A 216 11.71 29.76 -38.55
N LEU A 217 11.80 30.12 -37.26
CA LEU A 217 11.49 31.48 -36.80
C LEU A 217 12.45 32.53 -37.37
N GLU A 218 13.74 32.20 -37.46
CA GLU A 218 14.74 33.09 -38.05
C GLU A 218 14.53 33.26 -39.56
N PHE A 219 14.19 32.19 -40.28
CA PHE A 219 13.86 32.25 -41.70
C PHE A 219 12.64 33.14 -42.02
N LEU A 220 11.66 33.20 -41.12
CA LEU A 220 10.44 33.99 -41.30
C LEU A 220 10.57 35.47 -40.92
N ARG A 221 11.73 35.90 -40.41
CA ARG A 221 12.00 37.28 -39.98
C ARG A 221 12.59 38.14 -41.09
#